data_AF-A0A7Y2Z0X3-F1
#
_entry.id   AF-A0A7Y2Z0X3-F1
#
_cell.length_a   1.000
_cell.length_b   1.000
_cell.length_c   1.000
_cell.angle_alpha   90.00
_cell.angle_beta   90.00
_cell.angle_gamma   90.00
#
_symmetry.space_group_name_H-M   'P 1'
#
loop_
_entity.id
_entity.type
_entity.pdbx_description
1 polymer ?
#
loop_
_entity_poly.entity_id
_entity_poly.type
_entity_poly.pdbx_seq_one_letter_code
_entity_poly.pdbx_strand_id
1 'polypeptide(L)'
;MKLGRGFTLVELLLALGLMSMLLALAYGGLRASTRAADKGQAILEDSSRIRMAHQFVRKQLNQMIPIAYLEDPDTGERVVFEGSSKIIRFVAPMPGYLGFGGPQVQELAVVPGDEGEMLVLSHALLQGFEEQNLYFRDPIVLLEKVGNAEFSFLGRDETGELTGWTNQWDLPDVLPESVSLDVEFADEVYIQWPLLTASVRVDPAALQGLESNMGIREDYSTTIRDMINKRRQQN
;
A
#
# COMPACT_ATOMS: atom_id res chain seq x y z
N MET A 1 -17.74 -72.21 46.25
CA MET A 1 -16.71 -71.97 45.21
C MET A 1 -17.35 -71.20 44.07
N LYS A 2 -16.98 -69.93 43.83
CA LYS A 2 -17.49 -69.16 42.68
C LYS A 2 -16.67 -69.55 41.46
N LEU A 3 -17.28 -70.14 40.45
CA LEU A 3 -16.62 -70.37 39.15
C LEU A 3 -16.38 -69.02 38.48
N GLY A 4 -15.12 -68.73 38.15
CA GLY A 4 -14.76 -67.54 37.37
C GLY A 4 -15.27 -67.69 35.94
N ARG A 5 -16.16 -66.79 35.52
CA ARG A 5 -16.58 -66.69 34.12
C ARG A 5 -15.41 -66.11 33.31
N GLY A 6 -14.82 -66.93 32.43
CA GLY A 6 -13.82 -66.49 31.46
C GLY A 6 -14.44 -65.60 30.39
N PHE A 7 -13.68 -64.60 29.96
CA PHE A 7 -14.06 -63.63 28.93
C PHE A 7 -14.38 -64.33 27.61
N THR A 8 -15.48 -63.97 26.95
CA THR A 8 -15.88 -64.62 25.69
C THR A 8 -15.18 -63.99 24.49
N LEU A 9 -14.96 -64.76 23.42
CA LEU A 9 -14.42 -64.23 22.15
C LEU A 9 -15.29 -63.08 21.61
N VAL A 10 -16.61 -63.17 21.80
CA VAL A 10 -17.58 -62.15 21.40
C VAL A 10 -17.34 -60.84 22.16
N GLU A 11 -17.02 -60.92 23.45
CA GLU A 11 -16.76 -59.76 24.31
C GLU A 11 -15.47 -59.03 23.91
N LEU A 12 -14.44 -59.76 23.46
CA LEU A 12 -13.21 -59.20 22.90
C LEU A 12 -13.48 -58.48 21.58
N LEU A 13 -14.27 -59.09 20.69
CA LEU A 13 -14.65 -58.49 19.43
C LEU A 13 -15.49 -57.23 19.63
N LEU A 14 -16.40 -57.24 20.61
CA LEU A 14 -17.19 -56.06 20.98
C LEU A 14 -16.31 -54.93 21.54
N ALA A 15 -15.39 -55.25 22.44
CA ALA A 15 -14.45 -54.27 23.00
C ALA A 15 -13.54 -53.66 21.90
N LEU A 16 -13.02 -54.48 20.99
CA LEU A 16 -12.22 -54.01 19.85
C LEU A 16 -13.04 -53.15 18.87
N GLY A 17 -14.30 -53.53 18.61
CA GLY A 17 -15.22 -52.75 17.79
C GLY A 17 -15.50 -51.38 18.38
N LEU A 18 -15.81 -51.32 19.68
CA LEU A 18 -16.02 -50.06 20.40
C LEU A 18 -14.75 -49.20 20.44
N MET A 19 -13.59 -49.81 20.71
CA MET A 19 -12.30 -49.10 20.68
C MET A 19 -12.03 -48.50 19.30
N SER A 20 -12.26 -49.28 18.24
CA SER A 20 -12.07 -48.82 16.86
C SER A 20 -13.00 -47.65 16.53
N MET A 21 -14.24 -47.70 17.00
CA MET A 21 -15.22 -46.61 16.82
C MET A 21 -14.81 -45.35 17.59
N LEU A 22 -14.33 -45.49 18.83
CA LEU A 22 -13.82 -44.35 19.63
C LEU A 22 -12.59 -43.71 18.97
N LEU A 23 -11.65 -44.51 18.47
CA LEU A 23 -10.48 -44.01 17.74
C LEU A 23 -10.87 -43.29 16.45
N ALA A 24 -11.85 -43.81 15.71
CA ALA A 24 -12.37 -43.17 14.50
C ALA A 24 -13.00 -41.80 14.80
N LEU A 25 -13.79 -41.70 15.88
CA LEU A 25 -14.37 -40.42 16.33
C LEU A 25 -13.30 -39.44 16.80
N ALA A 26 -12.32 -39.89 17.59
CA ALA A 26 -11.22 -39.05 18.06
C ALA A 26 -10.38 -38.51 16.89
N TYR A 27 -10.05 -39.36 15.92
CA TYR A 27 -9.32 -38.95 14.71
C TYR A 27 -10.14 -38.00 13.83
N GLY A 28 -11.45 -38.27 13.67
CA GLY A 28 -12.37 -37.39 12.96
C GLY A 28 -12.46 -36.00 13.59
N GLY A 29 -12.60 -35.94 14.91
CA GLY A 29 -12.62 -34.70 15.68
C GLY A 29 -11.30 -33.92 15.57
N LEU A 30 -10.16 -34.61 15.67
CA LEU A 30 -8.84 -34.00 15.53
C LEU A 30 -8.67 -33.39 14.14
N ARG A 31 -8.98 -34.14 13.07
CA ARG A 31 -8.88 -33.66 11.68
C ARG A 31 -9.84 -32.50 11.39
N ALA A 32 -11.04 -32.53 11.97
CA ALA A 32 -11.99 -31.43 11.83
C ALA A 32 -11.46 -30.16 12.51
N SER A 33 -10.89 -30.30 13.72
CA SER A 33 -10.27 -29.19 14.45
C SER A 33 -9.10 -28.57 13.69
N THR A 34 -8.20 -29.39 13.13
CA THR A 34 -7.06 -28.87 12.36
C THR A 34 -7.53 -28.10 11.12
N ARG A 35 -8.47 -28.67 10.35
CA ARG A 35 -9.03 -27.99 9.17
C ARG A 35 -9.75 -26.69 9.51
N ALA A 36 -10.47 -26.66 10.63
CA ALA A 36 -11.14 -25.44 11.08
C ALA A 36 -10.12 -24.37 11.49
N ALA A 37 -9.03 -24.76 12.15
CA ALA A 37 -7.94 -23.86 12.50
C ALA A 37 -7.21 -23.32 11.26
N ASP A 38 -6.87 -24.19 10.30
CA ASP A 38 -6.20 -23.79 9.05
C ASP A 38 -7.07 -22.81 8.24
N LYS A 39 -8.37 -23.11 8.11
CA LYS A 39 -9.31 -22.21 7.45
C LYS A 39 -9.47 -20.88 8.19
N GLY A 40 -9.53 -20.91 9.52
CA GLY A 40 -9.59 -19.71 10.33
C GLY A 40 -8.34 -18.83 10.18
N GLN A 41 -7.17 -19.44 10.10
CA GLN A 41 -5.89 -18.75 9.91
C GLN A 41 -5.83 -18.04 8.54
N ALA A 42 -6.21 -18.72 7.46
CA ALA A 42 -6.25 -18.12 6.13
C ALA A 42 -7.16 -16.87 6.07
N ILE A 43 -8.36 -16.97 6.66
CA ILE A 43 -9.30 -15.83 6.73
C ILE A 43 -8.69 -14.65 7.50
N LEU A 44 -7.97 -14.91 8.59
CA LEU A 44 -7.31 -13.87 9.39
C LEU A 44 -6.15 -13.21 8.65
N GLU A 45 -5.36 -13.98 7.91
CA GLU A 45 -4.24 -13.49 7.11
C GLU A 45 -4.72 -12.57 5.97
N ASP A 46 -5.73 -12.99 5.21
CA ASP A 46 -6.32 -12.19 4.13
C ASP A 46 -6.91 -10.88 4.67
N SER A 47 -7.66 -10.98 5.75
CA SER A 47 -8.25 -9.84 6.47
C SER A 47 -7.20 -8.84 6.96
N SER A 48 -6.07 -9.35 7.46
CA SER A 48 -4.95 -8.54 7.93
C SER A 48 -4.29 -7.82 6.75
N ARG A 49 -4.04 -8.53 5.65
CA ARG A 49 -3.42 -7.96 4.43
C ARG A 49 -4.25 -6.81 3.87
N ILE A 50 -5.57 -6.99 3.71
CA ILE A 50 -6.47 -5.94 3.21
C ILE A 50 -6.43 -4.71 4.11
N ARG A 51 -6.45 -4.92 5.43
CA ARG A 51 -6.39 -3.82 6.40
C ARG A 51 -5.07 -3.06 6.33
N MET A 52 -3.95 -3.78 6.22
CA MET A 52 -2.62 -3.18 6.09
C MET A 52 -2.49 -2.39 4.80
N ALA A 53 -2.95 -2.93 3.67
CA ALA A 53 -2.96 -2.24 2.39
C ALA A 53 -3.81 -0.96 2.45
N HIS A 54 -5.03 -1.04 2.99
CA HIS A 54 -5.89 0.13 3.18
C HIS A 54 -5.22 1.20 4.07
N GLN A 55 -4.65 0.81 5.21
CA GLN A 55 -3.94 1.74 6.10
C GLN A 55 -2.74 2.37 5.43
N PHE A 56 -1.99 1.59 4.65
CA PHE A 56 -0.84 2.07 3.89
C PHE A 56 -1.26 3.09 2.83
N VAL A 57 -2.19 2.74 1.94
CA VAL A 57 -2.67 3.64 0.88
C VAL A 57 -3.23 4.92 1.48
N ARG A 58 -4.12 4.81 2.47
CA ARG A 58 -4.69 5.98 3.15
C ARG A 58 -3.62 6.87 3.76
N LYS A 59 -2.57 6.29 4.33
CA LYS A 59 -1.45 7.06 4.89
C LYS A 59 -0.68 7.78 3.78
N GLN A 60 -0.33 7.11 2.68
CA GLN A 60 0.42 7.74 1.58
C GLN A 60 -0.38 8.88 0.93
N LEU A 61 -1.69 8.70 0.70
CA LEU A 61 -2.54 9.76 0.15
C LEU A 61 -2.65 10.98 1.10
N ASN A 62 -2.72 10.75 2.42
CA ASN A 62 -2.74 11.85 3.40
C ASN A 62 -1.38 12.54 3.57
N GLN A 63 -0.30 11.94 3.08
CA GLN A 63 1.08 12.45 3.20
C GLN A 63 1.61 13.01 1.87
N MET A 64 0.74 13.23 0.89
CA MET A 64 1.11 13.92 -0.35
C MET A 64 1.72 15.29 -0.04
N ILE A 65 2.76 15.64 -0.79
CA ILE A 65 3.45 16.92 -0.69
C ILE A 65 3.31 17.63 -2.04
N PRO A 66 2.89 18.90 -2.10
CA PRO A 66 2.71 19.63 -3.35
C PRO A 66 4.05 20.10 -3.91
N ILE A 67 4.91 19.16 -4.30
CA ILE A 67 6.20 19.43 -4.97
C ILE A 67 6.14 18.84 -6.37
N ALA A 68 6.52 19.65 -7.34
CA ALA A 68 6.63 19.20 -8.72
C ALA A 68 7.76 18.17 -8.86
N TYR A 69 7.48 17.06 -9.54
CA TYR A 69 8.45 16.00 -9.81
C TYR A 69 8.83 15.89 -11.29
N LEU A 70 8.04 16.50 -12.18
CA LEU A 70 8.39 16.71 -13.58
C LEU A 70 8.10 18.16 -13.97
N GLU A 71 8.79 18.61 -15.00
CA GLU A 71 8.51 19.85 -15.71
C GLU A 71 8.42 19.49 -17.19
N ASP A 72 7.28 19.80 -17.81
CA ASP A 72 7.07 19.55 -19.23
C ASP A 72 8.09 20.37 -20.03
N PRO A 73 8.93 19.73 -20.88
CA PRO A 73 10.00 20.41 -21.58
C PRO A 73 9.51 21.37 -22.67
N ASP A 74 8.29 21.19 -23.18
CA ASP A 74 7.70 21.98 -24.26
C ASP A 74 6.86 23.15 -23.71
N THR A 75 6.08 22.91 -22.65
CA THR A 75 5.18 23.93 -22.07
C THR A 75 5.77 24.63 -20.84
N GLY A 76 6.75 24.02 -20.18
CA GLY A 76 7.26 24.45 -18.87
C GLY A 76 6.28 24.19 -17.72
N GLU A 77 5.21 23.44 -17.96
CA GLU A 77 4.20 23.11 -16.96
C GLU A 77 4.78 22.18 -15.90
N ARG A 78 4.53 22.52 -14.63
CA ARG A 78 5.03 21.75 -13.49
C ARG A 78 4.03 20.69 -13.09
N VAL A 79 4.49 19.46 -12.98
CA VAL A 79 3.65 18.31 -12.64
C VAL A 79 3.84 17.96 -11.16
N VAL A 80 2.81 18.22 -10.37
CA VAL A 80 2.69 17.92 -8.93
C VAL A 80 1.84 16.66 -8.71
N PHE A 81 0.85 16.41 -9.57
CA PHE A 81 -0.02 15.24 -9.51
C PHE A 81 -0.43 14.79 -10.92
N GLU A 82 -0.45 13.48 -11.13
CA GLU A 82 -1.10 12.87 -12.29
C GLU A 82 -2.12 11.85 -11.78
N GLY A 83 -3.30 11.78 -12.40
CA GLY A 83 -4.35 10.87 -11.96
C GLY A 83 -5.35 10.50 -13.04
N SER A 84 -5.58 9.20 -13.17
CA SER A 84 -6.70 8.60 -13.91
C SER A 84 -7.34 7.50 -13.06
N SER A 85 -8.43 6.91 -13.56
CA SER A 85 -9.12 5.80 -12.89
C SER A 85 -8.22 4.63 -12.48
N LYS A 86 -7.09 4.38 -13.16
CA LYS A 86 -6.22 3.22 -12.90
C LYS A 86 -4.84 3.56 -12.36
N ILE A 87 -4.43 4.82 -12.42
CA ILE A 87 -3.08 5.21 -11.98
C ILE A 87 -3.10 6.59 -11.35
N ILE A 88 -2.34 6.75 -10.26
CA ILE A 88 -2.04 8.05 -9.67
C ILE A 88 -0.56 8.16 -9.40
N ARG A 89 -0.01 9.37 -9.58
CA ARG A 89 1.40 9.65 -9.34
C ARG A 89 1.55 10.96 -8.57
N PHE A 90 2.30 10.90 -7.48
CA PHE A 90 2.42 12.00 -6.52
C PHE A 90 3.72 11.90 -5.73
N VAL A 91 4.08 12.99 -5.04
CA VAL A 91 5.21 13.01 -4.12
C VAL A 91 4.74 12.76 -2.70
N ALA A 92 5.36 11.82 -2.00
CA ALA A 92 5.11 11.56 -0.57
C ALA A 92 6.35 10.95 0.11
N PRO A 93 6.47 11.04 1.44
CA PRO A 93 7.49 10.30 2.17
C PRO A 93 7.19 8.79 2.11
N MET A 94 8.23 7.99 1.93
CA MET A 94 8.13 6.54 2.09
C MET A 94 8.44 6.15 3.54
N PRO A 95 7.78 5.12 4.11
CA PRO A 95 8.21 4.54 5.37
C PRO A 95 9.68 4.13 5.30
N GLY A 96 10.45 4.33 6.38
CA GLY A 96 11.90 4.11 6.37
C GLY A 96 12.35 2.67 6.05
N TYR A 97 11.46 1.69 6.10
CA TYR A 97 11.73 0.31 5.69
C TYR A 97 11.48 0.07 4.18
N LEU A 98 10.78 0.97 3.49
CA LEU A 98 10.48 0.89 2.05
C LEU A 98 11.22 1.95 1.23
N GLY A 99 11.67 3.05 1.84
CA GLY A 99 12.41 4.10 1.14
C GLY A 99 13.42 4.79 2.04
N PHE A 100 14.58 5.08 1.45
CA PHE A 100 15.65 5.87 2.06
C PHE A 100 15.88 7.11 1.19
N GLY A 101 16.30 8.22 1.79
CA GLY A 101 16.77 9.40 1.04
C GLY A 101 15.77 10.54 0.83
N GLY A 102 14.66 10.60 1.58
CA GLY A 102 13.73 11.74 1.57
C GLY A 102 12.43 11.49 0.80
N PRO A 103 11.71 12.55 0.39
CA PRO A 103 10.49 12.44 -0.41
C PRO A 103 10.73 11.65 -1.70
N GLN A 104 9.72 10.89 -2.09
CA GLN A 104 9.78 10.01 -3.25
C GLN A 104 8.57 10.27 -4.14
N VAL A 105 8.79 10.16 -5.45
CA VAL A 105 7.71 10.02 -6.41
C VAL A 105 7.18 8.61 -6.28
N GLN A 106 5.88 8.52 -6.07
CA GLN A 106 5.15 7.28 -5.84
C GLN A 106 4.07 7.15 -6.90
N GLU A 107 3.94 5.95 -7.43
CA GLU A 107 2.93 5.58 -8.41
C GLU A 107 2.11 4.43 -7.86
N LEU A 108 0.83 4.68 -7.62
CA LEU A 108 -0.14 3.63 -7.31
C LEU A 108 -0.88 3.28 -8.59
N ALA A 109 -0.81 2.01 -9.00
CA ALA A 109 -1.38 1.54 -10.25
C ALA A 109 -2.24 0.28 -10.03
N VAL A 110 -3.35 0.22 -10.74
CA VAL A 110 -4.19 -0.97 -10.87
C VAL A 110 -3.77 -1.67 -12.17
N VAL A 111 -3.19 -2.88 -12.03
CA VAL A 111 -2.60 -3.63 -13.15
C VAL A 111 -3.18 -5.04 -13.26
N PRO A 112 -3.16 -5.68 -14.45
CA PRO A 112 -3.54 -7.08 -14.57
C PRO A 112 -2.63 -8.02 -13.75
N GLY A 113 -3.21 -9.03 -13.13
CA GLY A 113 -2.53 -10.12 -12.45
C GLY A 113 -3.11 -11.49 -12.81
N ASP A 114 -2.62 -12.54 -12.14
CA ASP A 114 -2.97 -13.93 -12.48
C ASP A 114 -4.43 -14.29 -12.14
N GLU A 115 -4.97 -13.73 -11.05
CA GLU A 115 -6.32 -13.99 -10.53
C GLU A 115 -7.16 -12.71 -10.43
N GLY A 116 -7.10 -11.82 -11.42
CA GLY A 116 -7.81 -10.54 -11.47
C GLY A 116 -6.87 -9.35 -11.62
N GLU A 117 -7.27 -8.18 -11.14
CA GLU A 117 -6.41 -7.01 -11.02
C GLU A 117 -5.56 -7.07 -9.73
N MET A 118 -4.49 -6.28 -9.69
CA MET A 118 -3.63 -6.05 -8.54
C MET A 118 -3.45 -4.55 -8.33
N LEU A 119 -3.43 -4.13 -7.07
CA LEU A 119 -3.00 -2.79 -6.70
C LEU A 119 -1.52 -2.84 -6.34
N VAL A 120 -0.70 -2.08 -7.06
CA VAL A 120 0.75 -2.08 -6.88
C VAL A 120 1.28 -0.67 -6.65
N LEU A 121 2.44 -0.59 -5.99
CA LEU A 121 3.18 0.65 -5.74
C LEU A 121 4.56 0.58 -6.38
N SER A 122 4.85 1.52 -7.27
CA SER A 122 6.20 1.84 -7.73
C SER A 122 6.69 3.13 -7.09
N HIS A 123 8.00 3.27 -6.89
CA HIS A 123 8.53 4.48 -6.25
C HIS A 123 10.00 4.75 -6.59
N ALA A 124 10.35 6.03 -6.65
CA ALA A 124 11.71 6.51 -6.90
C ALA A 124 12.00 7.79 -6.12
N LEU A 125 13.28 8.07 -5.87
CA LEU A 125 13.70 9.31 -5.23
C LEU A 125 13.28 10.53 -6.06
N LEU A 126 12.75 11.56 -5.39
CA LEU A 126 12.39 12.83 -6.04
C LEU A 126 13.62 13.54 -6.62
N GLN A 127 14.75 13.47 -5.91
CA GLN A 127 15.98 14.12 -6.36
C GLN A 127 16.52 13.42 -7.62
N GLY A 128 16.59 14.15 -8.72
CA GLY A 128 17.02 13.59 -10.01
C GLY A 128 16.03 12.57 -10.56
N PHE A 129 14.74 12.76 -10.26
CA PHE A 129 13.70 11.88 -10.76
C PHE A 129 13.65 11.89 -12.29
N GLU A 130 13.58 10.69 -12.85
CA GLU A 130 13.23 10.40 -14.24
C GLU A 130 12.18 9.29 -14.17
N GLU A 131 11.17 9.32 -15.06
CA GLU A 131 10.03 8.40 -14.98
C GLU A 131 10.45 6.92 -15.01
N GLN A 132 11.47 6.59 -15.82
CA GLN A 132 12.06 5.25 -15.89
C GLN A 132 12.56 4.71 -14.54
N ASN A 133 12.91 5.59 -13.60
CA ASN A 133 13.40 5.21 -12.27
C ASN A 133 12.32 4.49 -11.44
N LEU A 134 11.03 4.71 -11.74
CA LEU A 134 9.92 4.00 -11.09
C LEU A 134 9.96 2.48 -11.35
N TYR A 135 10.56 2.07 -12.47
CA TYR A 135 10.51 0.70 -12.98
C TYR A 135 11.86 -0.05 -12.88
N PHE A 136 12.85 0.53 -12.19
CA PHE A 136 14.13 -0.14 -11.94
C PHE A 136 14.04 -1.29 -10.94
N ARG A 137 12.97 -1.36 -10.17
CA ARG A 137 12.68 -2.42 -9.20
C ARG A 137 11.28 -2.96 -9.44
N ASP A 138 11.07 -4.21 -9.06
CA ASP A 138 9.73 -4.79 -9.09
C ASP A 138 8.79 -3.97 -8.18
N PRO A 139 7.53 -3.76 -8.61
CA PRO A 139 6.58 -2.99 -7.84
C PRO A 139 6.16 -3.75 -6.57
N ILE A 140 5.81 -3.00 -5.54
CA ILE A 140 5.33 -3.57 -4.27
C ILE A 140 3.84 -3.90 -4.43
N VAL A 141 3.51 -5.18 -4.35
CA VAL A 141 2.12 -5.64 -4.43
C VAL A 141 1.39 -5.35 -3.12
N LEU A 142 0.38 -4.49 -3.16
CA LEU A 142 -0.43 -4.12 -2.00
C LEU A 142 -1.67 -5.02 -1.86
N LEU A 143 -2.36 -5.27 -2.97
CA LEU A 143 -3.54 -6.14 -3.06
C LEU A 143 -3.47 -6.99 -4.33
N GLU A 144 -4.00 -8.20 -4.23
CA GLU A 144 -4.23 -9.12 -5.35
C GLU A 144 -5.69 -9.56 -5.34
N LYS A 145 -6.10 -10.28 -6.38
CA LYS A 145 -7.46 -10.84 -6.52
C LYS A 145 -8.54 -9.77 -6.50
N VAL A 146 -8.22 -8.61 -7.07
CA VAL A 146 -9.15 -7.50 -7.22
C VAL A 146 -10.01 -7.77 -8.46
N GLY A 147 -11.33 -7.67 -8.32
CA GLY A 147 -12.26 -7.74 -9.45
C GLY A 147 -12.32 -6.42 -10.21
N ASN A 148 -12.41 -5.31 -9.48
CA ASN A 148 -12.30 -3.94 -10.02
C ASN A 148 -11.69 -3.03 -8.95
N ALA A 149 -10.76 -2.16 -9.36
CA ALA A 149 -10.37 -1.01 -8.56
C ALA A 149 -10.28 0.27 -9.39
N GLU A 150 -10.77 1.38 -8.83
CA GLU A 150 -10.82 2.68 -9.49
C GLU A 150 -10.49 3.84 -8.55
N PHE A 151 -9.67 4.76 -9.05
CA PHE A 151 -9.43 6.06 -8.44
C PHE A 151 -10.44 7.10 -8.92
N SER A 152 -10.84 7.96 -8.00
CA SER A 152 -11.59 9.18 -8.32
C SER A 152 -11.08 10.36 -7.51
N PHE A 153 -11.32 11.55 -8.05
CA PHE A 153 -10.72 12.81 -7.59
C PHE A 153 -11.79 13.84 -7.32
N LEU A 154 -11.63 14.57 -6.23
CA LEU A 154 -12.43 15.73 -5.88
C LEU A 154 -11.53 16.96 -5.93
N GLY A 155 -11.94 17.98 -6.68
CA GLY A 155 -11.20 19.22 -6.85
C GLY A 155 -11.96 20.45 -6.36
N ARG A 156 -11.42 21.62 -6.70
CA ARG A 156 -12.10 22.90 -6.59
C ARG A 156 -12.10 23.60 -7.94
N ASP A 157 -13.17 24.34 -8.22
CA ASP A 157 -13.23 25.22 -9.38
C ASP A 157 -12.55 26.57 -9.10
N GLU A 158 -12.53 27.46 -10.10
CA GLU A 158 -11.95 28.81 -10.01
C GLU A 158 -12.61 29.68 -8.93
N THR A 159 -13.85 29.35 -8.52
CA THR A 159 -14.59 30.07 -7.47
C THR A 159 -14.30 29.52 -6.07
N GLY A 160 -13.56 28.40 -5.98
CA GLY A 160 -13.21 27.71 -4.75
C GLY A 160 -14.27 26.70 -4.29
N GLU A 161 -15.34 26.49 -5.07
CA GLU A 161 -16.38 25.50 -4.80
C GLU A 161 -15.88 24.09 -5.15
N LEU A 162 -16.33 23.08 -4.39
CA LEU A 162 -15.96 21.70 -4.66
C LEU A 162 -16.58 21.24 -5.98
N THR A 163 -15.77 20.65 -6.84
CA THR A 163 -16.25 20.03 -8.07
C THR A 163 -17.01 18.74 -7.76
N GLY A 164 -17.67 18.16 -8.77
CA GLY A 164 -18.06 16.75 -8.70
C GLY A 164 -16.83 15.83 -8.68
N TRP A 165 -17.04 14.57 -8.26
CA TRP A 165 -16.03 13.52 -8.41
C TRP A 165 -15.77 13.24 -9.89
N THR A 166 -14.50 13.13 -10.28
CA THR A 166 -14.05 12.80 -11.64
C THR A 166 -13.08 11.62 -11.60
N ASN A 167 -12.99 10.87 -12.71
CA ASN A 167 -12.08 9.73 -12.86
C ASN A 167 -10.80 10.12 -13.64
N GLN A 168 -10.63 11.39 -13.97
CA GLN A 168 -9.46 11.97 -14.60
C GLN A 168 -9.12 13.28 -13.92
N TRP A 169 -7.84 13.52 -13.65
CA TRP A 169 -7.34 14.78 -13.13
C TRP A 169 -6.63 15.57 -14.22
N ASP A 170 -7.14 16.77 -14.52
CA ASP A 170 -6.68 17.60 -15.63
C ASP A 170 -5.84 18.81 -15.19
N LEU A 171 -5.57 18.95 -13.89
CA LEU A 171 -4.84 20.06 -13.30
C LEU A 171 -3.50 19.58 -12.73
N PRO A 172 -2.47 19.35 -13.58
CA PRO A 172 -1.25 18.65 -13.16
C PRO A 172 -0.42 19.43 -12.14
N ASP A 173 -0.58 20.74 -12.03
CA ASP A 173 0.18 21.64 -11.16
C ASP A 173 -0.38 21.73 -9.72
N VAL A 174 -1.55 21.14 -9.47
CA VAL A 174 -2.22 21.15 -8.16
C VAL A 174 -2.64 19.75 -7.70
N LEU A 175 -2.60 19.54 -6.39
CA LEU A 175 -3.13 18.31 -5.79
C LEU A 175 -4.67 18.36 -5.79
N PRO A 176 -5.36 17.21 -5.95
CA PRO A 176 -6.78 17.13 -5.69
C PRO A 176 -7.08 17.37 -4.21
N GLU A 177 -8.25 17.93 -3.89
CA GLU A 177 -8.72 18.11 -2.51
C GLU A 177 -8.90 16.76 -1.81
N SER A 178 -9.38 15.76 -2.55
CA SER A 178 -9.48 14.39 -2.05
C SER A 178 -9.29 13.36 -3.17
N VAL A 179 -8.67 12.25 -2.80
CA VAL A 179 -8.56 11.05 -3.64
C VAL A 179 -9.38 9.95 -2.99
N SER A 180 -10.19 9.27 -3.78
CA SER A 180 -10.90 8.07 -3.38
C SER A 180 -10.37 6.87 -4.14
N LEU A 181 -10.29 5.72 -3.46
CA LEU A 181 -9.99 4.43 -4.06
C LEU A 181 -11.11 3.46 -3.70
N ASP A 182 -11.86 3.04 -4.71
CA ASP A 182 -12.85 1.97 -4.61
C ASP A 182 -12.22 0.64 -5.06
N VAL A 183 -12.54 -0.44 -4.36
CA VAL A 183 -12.00 -1.78 -4.62
C VAL A 183 -13.10 -2.82 -4.37
N GLU A 184 -13.41 -3.59 -5.41
CA GLU A 184 -14.23 -4.78 -5.36
C GLU A 184 -13.34 -6.01 -5.57
N PHE A 185 -13.46 -7.02 -4.70
CA PHE A 185 -12.67 -8.25 -4.80
C PHE A 185 -13.36 -9.28 -5.72
N ALA A 186 -12.56 -10.08 -6.43
CA ALA A 186 -13.08 -11.07 -7.38
C ALA A 186 -13.80 -12.25 -6.69
N ASP A 187 -13.37 -12.59 -5.47
CA ASP A 187 -13.95 -13.64 -4.63
C ASP A 187 -14.76 -13.05 -3.48
N GLU A 188 -15.66 -13.85 -2.87
CA GLU A 188 -16.30 -13.51 -1.60
C GLU A 188 -15.25 -13.45 -0.48
N VAL A 189 -14.70 -12.27 -0.25
CA VAL A 189 -13.83 -11.99 0.88
C VAL A 189 -14.68 -11.66 2.11
N TYR A 190 -14.28 -12.16 3.28
CA TYR A 190 -14.96 -11.90 4.55
C TYR A 190 -14.94 -10.42 5.00
N ILE A 191 -14.06 -9.61 4.40
CA ILE A 191 -13.93 -8.18 4.67
C ILE A 191 -14.08 -7.41 3.37
N GLN A 192 -15.02 -6.48 3.34
CA GLN A 192 -15.15 -5.51 2.27
C GLN A 192 -14.07 -4.43 2.39
N TRP A 193 -13.60 -3.94 1.24
CA TRP A 193 -12.73 -2.77 1.21
C TRP A 193 -13.45 -1.59 1.90
N PRO A 194 -12.91 -1.05 3.01
CA PRO A 194 -13.51 0.12 3.62
C PRO A 194 -13.38 1.31 2.68
N LEU A 195 -14.43 2.13 2.57
CA LEU A 195 -14.39 3.36 1.78
C LEU A 195 -13.13 4.16 2.11
N LEU A 196 -12.25 4.28 1.13
CA LEU A 196 -10.99 4.99 1.26
C LEU A 196 -11.13 6.33 0.56
N THR A 197 -11.44 7.36 1.35
CA THR A 197 -11.32 8.75 0.92
C THR A 197 -10.26 9.44 1.79
N ALA A 198 -9.26 10.03 1.15
CA ALA A 198 -8.18 10.74 1.80
C ALA A 198 -8.19 12.20 1.33
N SER A 199 -8.37 13.12 2.28
CA SER A 199 -8.25 14.55 2.00
C SER A 199 -6.78 14.94 2.00
N VAL A 200 -6.34 15.54 0.91
CA VAL A 200 -4.96 15.93 0.74
C VAL A 200 -4.73 17.18 1.58
N ARG A 201 -4.00 17.01 2.68
CA ARG A 201 -3.66 18.13 3.56
C ARG A 201 -2.34 18.71 3.10
N VAL A 202 -2.40 19.85 2.42
CA VAL A 202 -1.22 20.71 2.33
C VAL A 202 -0.95 21.22 3.74
N ASP A 203 0.06 20.67 4.42
CA ASP A 203 0.54 21.25 5.67
C ASP A 203 1.41 22.48 5.33
N PRO A 204 0.93 23.71 5.59
CA PRO A 204 1.72 24.92 5.30
C PRO A 204 3.04 24.97 6.08
N ALA A 205 3.18 24.24 7.19
CA ALA A 205 4.44 24.16 7.92
C ALA A 205 5.49 23.28 7.21
N ALA A 206 5.06 22.28 6.44
CA ALA A 206 5.96 21.45 5.63
C ALA A 206 6.57 22.24 4.47
N LEU A 207 5.81 23.19 3.90
CA LEU A 207 6.29 24.13 2.87
C LEU A 207 7.36 25.09 3.42
N GLN A 208 7.17 25.68 4.61
CA GLN A 208 8.16 26.55 5.25
C GLN A 208 9.45 25.82 5.66
N GLY A 209 9.36 24.55 6.06
CA GLY A 209 10.52 23.70 6.36
C GLY A 209 11.39 23.39 5.13
N LEU A 210 10.78 23.32 3.94
CA LEU A 210 11.48 23.08 2.68
C LEU A 210 12.10 24.35 2.11
N GLU A 211 11.43 25.50 2.22
CA GLU A 211 12.00 26.81 1.84
C GLU A 211 13.21 27.18 2.70
N SER A 212 13.12 26.98 4.01
CA SER A 212 14.24 27.22 4.93
C SER A 212 15.42 26.28 4.66
N ASN A 213 15.17 25.02 4.30
CA ASN A 213 16.24 24.06 3.98
C ASN A 213 16.85 24.27 2.57
N MET A 214 16.11 24.87 1.63
CA MET A 214 16.64 25.34 0.35
C MET A 214 17.52 26.60 0.51
N GLY A 215 17.12 27.55 1.36
CA GLY A 215 17.93 28.74 1.68
C GLY A 215 19.23 28.41 2.41
N ILE A 216 19.27 27.36 3.23
CA ILE A 216 20.48 26.90 3.93
C ILE A 216 21.48 26.24 2.96
N ARG A 217 21.04 25.69 1.81
CA ARG A 217 21.92 25.01 0.84
C ARG A 217 22.73 25.97 -0.05
N GLU A 218 22.28 27.21 -0.26
CA GLU A 218 23.07 28.22 -0.99
C GLU A 218 24.36 28.56 -0.24
N ASP A 219 24.30 28.62 1.11
CA ASP A 219 25.41 29.03 1.97
C ASP A 219 26.57 28.00 2.06
N TYR A 220 26.28 26.72 1.83
CA TYR A 220 27.34 25.71 1.75
C TYR A 220 28.18 25.82 0.47
N SER A 221 27.59 26.29 -0.64
CA SER A 221 28.30 26.45 -1.90
C SER A 221 29.28 27.63 -1.87
N THR A 222 28.91 28.71 -1.19
CA THR A 222 29.76 29.87 -0.92
C THR A 222 30.85 29.51 0.07
N THR A 223 30.53 28.80 1.15
CA THR A 223 31.51 28.36 2.16
C THR A 223 32.58 27.42 1.59
N ILE A 224 32.22 26.49 0.69
CA ILE A 224 33.18 25.59 0.03
C ILE A 224 34.06 26.34 -0.99
N ARG A 225 33.50 27.26 -1.79
CA ARG A 225 34.29 28.10 -2.70
C ARG A 225 35.27 28.98 -1.94
N ASP A 226 34.86 29.53 -0.80
CA ASP A 226 35.70 30.41 0.01
C ASP A 226 36.85 29.63 0.66
N MET A 227 36.61 28.39 1.13
CA MET A 227 37.66 27.49 1.62
C MET A 227 38.65 27.06 0.54
N ILE A 228 38.20 26.85 -0.70
CA ILE A 228 39.07 26.49 -1.84
C ILE A 228 39.97 27.69 -2.24
N ASN A 229 39.42 28.90 -2.23
CA ASN A 229 40.18 30.12 -2.57
C ASN A 229 41.19 30.48 -1.47
N LYS A 230 40.85 30.27 -0.19
CA LYS A 230 41.75 30.55 0.94
C LYS A 230 43.01 29.66 0.96
N ARG A 231 42.91 28.43 0.44
CA ARG A 231 44.07 27.52 0.29
C ARG A 231 44.98 27.84 -0.90
N ARG A 232 44.49 28.54 -1.92
CA ARG A 232 45.32 28.95 -3.09
C ARG A 232 46.15 30.20 -2.86
N GLN A 233 45.87 30.97 -1.80
CA GLN A 233 46.64 32.18 -1.44
C GLN A 233 47.75 31.93 -0.42
N GLN A 234 47.95 30.69 0.03
CA GLN A 234 49.01 30.31 0.98
C GLN A 234 50.15 29.47 0.37
N ASN A 235 50.20 29.36 -0.96
CA ASN A 235 51.34 28.80 -1.71
C ASN A 235 51.87 29.82 -2.69
#